data_AF-A0A2V9IF48-F1
#
_entry.id   AF-A0A2V9IF48-F1
#
_cell.length_a   1.000
_cell.length_b   1.000
_cell.length_c   1.000
_cell.angle_alpha   90.00
_cell.angle_beta   90.00
_cell.angle_gamma   90.00
#
_symmetry.space_group_name_H-M   'P 1'
#
loop_
_entity.id
_entity.type
_entity.pdbx_description
1 polymer ?
#
loop_
_entity_poly.entity_id
_entity_poly.type
_entity_poly.pdbx_seq_one_letter_code
_entity_poly.pdbx_strand_id
1 'polypeptide(L)'
;YGSHLSLEHQFAGGLVLKTSWVGTFGHKLYRAEDINRAFGSVEANDASGAGDSWCSSSRQIRVNCLFKRLRVWENSVNSNYNALQVVVDKRMSHGVELHANYVWSHSLDERSTWHSGATTSNGAAEGFSMDQALPGLDYGNSIFDVRHRFSTSFVWQLPWLNGQRGLAGRVLGGWQLNGILTIHGGFPWTPYCTDSSSEKKCDFNRDAVSNDRPNQPFLGNSFVNNNAAFEADHPGFNLLPGYFSCGAVGASTIRGCTPTTTTPFEGNLGRNTFRGPKFREFDFSMFKNIRVTEDVSFQFRAEAFNIFNRTNLEQPSATFGVNTAQFGLSTLSYPARQIQFALKMFF
;
A
#
# COMPACT_ATOMS: atom_id res chain seq x y z
N TYR A 1 9.56 -21.50 -2.76
CA TYR A 1 9.60 -21.98 -4.17
C TYR A 1 9.38 -20.80 -5.10
N GLY A 2 9.91 -20.86 -6.33
CA GLY A 2 9.73 -19.79 -7.31
C GLY A 2 9.56 -20.35 -8.72
N SER A 3 8.79 -19.66 -9.54
CA SER A 3 8.57 -19.94 -10.96
C SER A 3 8.83 -18.67 -11.75
N HIS A 4 9.52 -18.78 -12.88
CA HIS A 4 9.80 -17.66 -13.75
C HIS A 4 9.73 -18.12 -15.21
N LEU A 5 8.94 -17.41 -16.02
CA LEU A 5 8.84 -17.62 -17.46
C LEU A 5 8.98 -16.26 -18.14
N SER A 6 9.86 -16.14 -19.14
CA SER A 6 10.04 -14.89 -19.87
C SER A 6 10.14 -15.13 -21.36
N LEU A 7 9.46 -14.28 -22.13
CA LEU A 7 9.57 -14.18 -23.57
C LEU A 7 10.09 -12.79 -23.93
N GLU A 8 11.06 -12.72 -24.82
CA GLU A 8 11.62 -11.47 -25.34
C GLU A 8 11.57 -11.47 -26.85
N HIS A 9 11.19 -10.34 -27.43
CA HIS A 9 11.17 -10.15 -28.88
C HIS A 9 11.69 -8.76 -29.24
N GLN A 10 12.65 -8.73 -30.16
CA GLN A 10 13.17 -7.49 -30.73
C GLN A 10 12.49 -7.20 -32.06
N PHE A 11 11.83 -6.05 -32.15
CA PHE A 11 11.25 -5.50 -33.36
C PHE A 11 12.23 -4.56 -34.09
N ALA A 12 11.86 -4.17 -35.30
CA ALA A 12 12.59 -3.15 -36.06
C ALA A 12 12.70 -1.82 -35.30
N GLY A 13 13.75 -1.04 -35.61
CA GLY A 13 13.95 0.29 -35.01
C GLY A 13 14.51 0.30 -33.59
N GLY A 14 14.97 -0.86 -33.09
CA GLY A 14 15.59 -0.98 -31.77
C GLY A 14 14.60 -1.07 -30.62
N LEU A 15 13.34 -1.44 -30.92
CA LEU A 15 12.29 -1.69 -29.95
C LEU A 15 12.35 -3.15 -29.49
N VAL A 16 12.37 -3.38 -28.18
CA VAL A 16 12.36 -4.70 -27.54
C VAL A 16 11.14 -4.76 -26.64
N LEU A 17 10.37 -5.84 -26.74
CA LEU A 17 9.29 -6.19 -25.84
C LEU A 17 9.71 -7.42 -25.04
N LYS A 18 9.68 -7.30 -23.72
CA LYS A 18 9.87 -8.40 -22.80
C LYS A 18 8.63 -8.61 -21.97
N THR A 19 8.12 -9.83 -21.93
CA THR A 19 6.98 -10.23 -21.10
C THR A 19 7.41 -11.38 -20.21
N SER A 20 7.26 -11.21 -18.90
CA SER A 20 7.69 -12.20 -17.91
C SER A 20 6.57 -12.49 -16.92
N TRP A 21 6.38 -13.75 -16.58
CA TRP A 21 5.56 -14.20 -15.46
C TRP A 21 6.48 -14.64 -14.32
N VAL A 22 6.24 -14.10 -13.12
CA VAL A 22 7.00 -14.41 -11.91
C VAL A 22 6.03 -14.90 -10.84
N GLY A 23 6.32 -16.05 -10.26
CA GLY A 23 5.59 -16.62 -9.14
C GLY A 23 6.55 -16.93 -8.00
N THR A 24 6.19 -16.56 -6.77
CA THR A 24 6.98 -16.86 -5.57
C THR A 24 6.04 -17.38 -4.50
N PHE A 25 6.36 -18.54 -3.94
CA PHE A 25 5.60 -19.18 -2.87
C PHE A 25 6.50 -19.32 -1.65
N GLY A 26 6.19 -18.57 -0.60
CA GLY A 26 6.79 -18.71 0.71
C GLY A 26 6.04 -19.74 1.54
N HIS A 27 6.77 -20.66 2.17
CA HIS A 27 6.19 -21.67 3.04
C HIS A 27 6.95 -21.74 4.35
N LYS A 28 6.23 -21.80 5.48
CA LYS A 28 6.82 -21.78 6.83
C LYS A 28 7.85 -20.64 6.99
N LEU A 29 7.44 -19.45 6.57
CA LEU A 29 8.14 -18.21 6.83
C LEU A 29 8.02 -17.83 8.30
N TYR A 30 8.93 -16.96 8.71
CA TYR A 30 9.14 -16.57 10.08
C TYR A 30 8.05 -15.59 10.58
N ARG A 31 7.44 -15.87 11.73
CA ARG A 31 6.56 -14.95 12.45
C ARG A 31 6.98 -14.83 13.92
N ALA A 32 6.62 -13.71 14.53
CA ALA A 32 6.79 -13.45 15.96
C ALA A 32 5.43 -13.17 16.62
N GLU A 33 5.04 -13.98 17.61
CA GLU A 33 3.69 -14.00 18.15
C GLU A 33 3.73 -14.07 19.68
N ASP A 34 2.80 -13.39 20.37
CA ASP A 34 2.77 -13.35 21.84
C ASP A 34 1.88 -14.42 22.44
N ILE A 35 2.39 -15.65 22.59
CA ILE A 35 1.62 -16.82 23.05
C ILE A 35 1.10 -16.71 24.49
N ASN A 36 1.40 -15.62 25.21
CA ASN A 36 0.88 -15.37 26.55
C ASN A 36 -0.32 -14.43 26.57
N ARG A 37 -1.15 -14.50 25.52
CA ARG A 37 -2.48 -13.87 25.46
C ARG A 37 -3.57 -14.92 25.60
N ALA A 38 -4.81 -14.50 25.84
CA ALA A 38 -5.93 -15.43 25.82
C ALA A 38 -6.19 -15.91 24.39
N PHE A 39 -6.58 -17.17 24.23
CA PHE A 39 -7.09 -17.65 22.96
C PHE A 39 -8.43 -16.96 22.71
N GLY A 40 -8.55 -16.30 21.58
CA GLY A 40 -9.79 -15.67 21.15
C GLY A 40 -10.92 -16.70 21.01
N SER A 41 -12.09 -16.19 20.65
CA SER A 41 -13.43 -16.78 20.63
C SER A 41 -13.65 -18.22 20.10
N VAL A 42 -12.63 -18.97 19.64
CA VAL A 42 -12.80 -20.31 19.04
C VAL A 42 -12.30 -21.47 19.90
N GLU A 43 -11.49 -21.24 20.95
CA GLU A 43 -11.04 -22.34 21.85
C GLU A 43 -11.28 -22.09 23.35
N ALA A 44 -11.75 -20.91 23.74
CA ALA A 44 -12.02 -20.60 25.15
C ALA A 44 -13.26 -21.29 25.75
N ASN A 45 -13.91 -22.22 25.03
CA ASN A 45 -15.13 -22.88 25.50
C ASN A 45 -15.26 -24.35 25.04
N ASP A 46 -14.14 -25.08 24.98
CA ASP A 46 -14.22 -26.54 25.12
C ASP A 46 -14.75 -26.86 26.52
N ALA A 47 -15.89 -27.54 26.58
CA ALA A 47 -16.53 -28.05 27.79
C ALA A 47 -15.66 -29.03 28.61
N SER A 48 -14.45 -29.35 28.17
CA SER A 48 -13.46 -30.19 28.85
C SER A 48 -12.62 -29.45 29.90
N GLY A 49 -12.74 -28.13 30.05
CA GLY A 49 -12.08 -27.41 31.14
C GLY A 49 -10.56 -27.25 30.94
N ALA A 50 -10.08 -27.21 29.70
CA ALA A 50 -8.72 -26.74 29.40
C ALA A 50 -8.61 -25.21 29.61
N GLY A 51 -8.71 -24.77 30.87
CA GLY A 51 -8.67 -23.35 31.20
C GLY A 51 -8.82 -22.98 32.67
N ASP A 52 -9.13 -23.88 33.60
CA ASP A 52 -9.27 -23.49 35.01
C ASP A 52 -7.93 -23.39 35.77
N SER A 53 -7.08 -22.46 35.32
CA SER A 53 -6.15 -21.69 36.17
C SER A 53 -5.56 -20.49 35.41
N TRP A 54 -6.39 -19.69 34.76
CA TRP A 54 -5.98 -18.35 34.30
C TRP A 54 -5.74 -17.46 35.53
N CYS A 55 -4.65 -16.67 35.55
CA CYS A 55 -4.45 -15.72 36.63
C CYS A 55 -5.48 -14.59 36.58
N SER A 56 -6.54 -14.73 37.37
CA SER A 56 -7.59 -13.74 37.48
C SER A 56 -7.08 -12.52 38.27
N SER A 57 -6.59 -11.51 37.56
CA SER A 57 -7.03 -10.14 37.86
C SER A 57 -7.98 -9.77 36.75
N SER A 58 -9.10 -9.13 37.08
CA SER A 58 -10.32 -8.97 36.27
C SER A 58 -10.18 -8.28 34.89
N ARG A 59 -8.97 -8.12 34.35
CA ARG A 59 -8.68 -7.39 33.09
C ARG A 59 -7.56 -7.95 32.22
N GLN A 60 -6.86 -9.03 32.58
CA GLN A 60 -5.82 -9.63 31.73
C GLN A 60 -5.78 -11.16 31.87
N ILE A 61 -6.49 -11.85 30.98
CA ILE A 61 -6.45 -13.32 30.89
C ILE A 61 -5.14 -13.69 30.17
N ARG A 62 -4.24 -14.39 30.87
CA ARG A 62 -2.94 -14.84 30.36
C ARG A 62 -2.67 -16.28 30.75
N VAL A 63 -2.05 -17.02 29.84
CA VAL A 63 -1.69 -18.44 30.04
C VAL A 63 -0.66 -18.59 31.17
N ASN A 64 0.29 -17.65 31.26
CA ASN A 64 1.38 -17.64 32.23
C ASN A 64 1.46 -16.30 32.97
N CYS A 65 1.40 -16.37 34.30
CA CYS A 65 1.27 -15.21 35.18
C CYS A 65 2.60 -14.57 35.57
N LEU A 66 3.71 -15.28 35.39
CA LEU A 66 5.04 -14.78 35.74
C LEU A 66 5.56 -13.79 34.69
N PHE A 67 5.05 -13.87 33.46
CA PHE A 67 5.50 -13.06 32.34
C PHE A 67 4.38 -12.14 31.85
N LYS A 68 4.72 -10.91 31.46
CA LYS A 68 3.75 -9.98 30.84
C LYS A 68 3.49 -10.30 29.37
N ARG A 69 4.52 -10.73 28.65
CA ARG A 69 4.54 -11.07 27.23
C ARG A 69 5.48 -12.26 27.04
N LEU A 70 5.04 -13.30 26.34
CA LEU A 70 5.87 -14.44 25.95
C LEU A 70 5.88 -14.52 24.43
N ARG A 71 6.90 -13.91 23.82
CA ARG A 71 7.01 -13.87 22.38
C ARG A 71 7.73 -15.11 21.86
N VAL A 72 7.02 -15.93 21.09
CA VAL A 72 7.59 -17.05 20.34
C VAL A 72 7.89 -16.60 18.92
N TRP A 73 9.02 -17.10 18.43
CA TRP A 73 9.42 -16.92 17.04
C TRP A 73 9.39 -18.28 16.38
N GLU A 74 8.64 -18.39 15.29
CA GLU A 74 8.37 -19.67 14.67
C GLU A 74 8.21 -19.55 13.15
N ASN A 75 8.33 -20.69 12.48
CA ASN A 75 8.21 -20.83 11.04
C ASN A 75 6.84 -21.41 10.71
N SER A 76 5.82 -20.57 10.62
CA SER A 76 4.41 -21.00 10.50
C SER A 76 3.57 -20.25 9.49
N VAL A 77 4.08 -19.18 8.85
CA VAL A 77 3.28 -18.39 7.89
C VAL A 77 3.65 -18.62 6.44
N ASN A 78 2.70 -18.45 5.54
CA ASN A 78 2.86 -18.66 4.11
C ASN A 78 2.61 -17.37 3.33
N SER A 79 3.21 -17.30 2.14
CA SER A 79 3.00 -16.20 1.19
C SER A 79 2.93 -16.72 -0.24
N ASN A 80 2.20 -15.98 -1.08
CA ASN A 80 2.00 -16.31 -2.48
C ASN A 80 1.99 -15.02 -3.30
N TYR A 81 2.97 -14.88 -4.18
CA TYR A 81 3.13 -13.74 -5.07
C TYR A 81 3.06 -14.23 -6.52
N ASN A 82 2.23 -13.59 -7.34
CA ASN A 82 2.22 -13.79 -8.78
C ASN A 82 2.24 -12.44 -9.48
N ALA A 83 3.02 -12.32 -10.55
CA ALA A 83 3.13 -11.09 -11.31
C ALA A 83 3.36 -11.34 -12.79
N LEU A 84 2.72 -10.50 -13.60
CA LEU A 84 3.02 -10.29 -15.00
C LEU A 84 3.80 -8.98 -15.14
N GLN A 85 4.99 -9.06 -15.70
CA GLN A 85 5.88 -7.92 -15.96
C GLN A 85 6.02 -7.75 -17.47
N VAL A 86 5.69 -6.56 -17.97
CA VAL A 86 5.82 -6.18 -19.36
C VAL A 86 6.77 -5.00 -19.44
N VAL A 87 7.88 -5.17 -20.13
CA VAL A 87 8.88 -4.14 -20.35
C VAL A 87 8.97 -3.83 -21.83
N VAL A 88 8.96 -2.55 -22.15
CA VAL A 88 9.14 -2.02 -23.51
C VAL A 88 10.37 -1.12 -23.49
N ASP A 89 11.37 -1.50 -24.27
CA ASP A 89 12.64 -0.81 -24.40
C ASP A 89 12.82 -0.33 -25.84
N LYS A 90 12.87 0.97 -26.07
CA LYS A 90 13.26 1.55 -27.36
C LYS A 90 14.60 2.23 -27.20
N ARG A 91 15.64 1.65 -27.80
CA ARG A 91 16.96 2.30 -27.89
C ARG A 91 16.87 3.62 -28.65
N MET A 92 17.75 4.55 -28.30
CA MET A 92 17.86 5.86 -28.95
C MET A 92 17.94 5.70 -30.47
N SER A 93 16.90 6.15 -31.16
CA SER A 93 16.84 6.18 -32.63
C SER A 93 15.93 7.31 -33.08
N HIS A 94 16.36 8.04 -34.10
CA HIS A 94 15.67 9.25 -34.60
C HIS A 94 15.38 10.28 -33.48
N GLY A 95 16.28 10.39 -32.51
CA GLY A 95 16.17 11.33 -31.38
C GLY A 95 15.23 10.89 -30.26
N VAL A 96 14.67 9.68 -30.29
CA VAL A 96 13.76 9.18 -29.24
C VAL A 96 14.32 7.95 -28.55
N GLU A 97 14.32 7.94 -27.23
CA GLU A 97 14.55 6.80 -26.36
C GLU A 97 13.38 6.65 -25.40
N LEU A 98 12.97 5.41 -25.12
CA LEU A 98 11.84 5.10 -24.25
C LEU A 98 12.14 3.84 -23.45
N HIS A 99 11.88 3.89 -22.16
CA HIS A 99 11.80 2.72 -21.29
C HIS A 99 10.44 2.74 -20.60
N ALA A 100 9.68 1.65 -20.69
CA ALA A 100 8.39 1.52 -20.03
C ALA A 100 8.28 0.17 -19.35
N ASN A 101 7.79 0.17 -18.12
CA ASN A 101 7.57 -1.02 -17.32
C ASN A 101 6.13 -1.01 -16.80
N TYR A 102 5.42 -2.10 -17.05
CA TYR A 102 4.11 -2.37 -16.50
C TYR A 102 4.16 -3.67 -15.71
N VAL A 103 3.71 -3.61 -14.47
CA VAL A 103 3.59 -4.76 -13.59
C VAL A 103 2.14 -4.90 -13.17
N TRP A 104 1.54 -6.04 -13.51
CA TRP A 104 0.40 -6.56 -12.78
C TRP A 104 0.93 -7.50 -11.70
N SER A 105 0.48 -7.34 -10.46
CA SER A 105 0.88 -8.25 -9.39
C SER A 105 -0.24 -8.52 -8.39
N HIS A 106 -0.17 -9.68 -7.75
CA HIS A 106 -1.01 -10.07 -6.65
C HIS A 106 -0.15 -10.79 -5.61
N SER A 107 -0.05 -10.19 -4.43
CA SER A 107 0.72 -10.68 -3.29
C SER A 107 -0.23 -11.00 -2.15
N LEU A 108 -0.25 -12.25 -1.71
CA LEU A 108 -1.01 -12.74 -0.58
C LEU A 108 -0.06 -13.20 0.51
N ASP A 109 -0.36 -12.87 1.76
CA ASP A 109 0.36 -13.38 2.92
C ASP A 109 -0.54 -13.42 4.16
N GLU A 110 -0.18 -14.28 5.12
CA GLU A 110 -0.70 -14.22 6.49
C GLU A 110 -0.04 -13.07 7.26
N ARG A 111 1.16 -12.66 6.83
CA ARG A 111 1.91 -11.56 7.43
C ARG A 111 2.88 -10.94 6.43
N SER A 112 2.90 -9.62 6.34
CA SER A 112 3.77 -8.91 5.40
C SER A 112 5.12 -8.53 5.99
N THR A 113 5.28 -8.62 7.31
CA THR A 113 6.51 -8.30 8.02
C THR A 113 6.82 -9.35 9.08
N TRP A 114 8.10 -9.54 9.36
CA TRP A 114 8.57 -10.52 10.35
C TRP A 114 8.58 -9.97 11.78
N HIS A 115 8.40 -8.65 11.98
CA HIS A 115 8.48 -7.97 13.28
C HIS A 115 7.31 -7.02 13.53
N SER A 116 6.89 -6.89 14.80
CA SER A 116 5.98 -5.85 15.28
C SER A 116 6.64 -4.47 15.30
N GLY A 117 6.93 -3.92 14.13
CA GLY A 117 7.36 -2.53 13.97
C GLY A 117 6.19 -1.69 13.47
N ALA A 118 6.02 -0.49 14.01
CA ALA A 118 5.07 0.52 13.53
C ALA A 118 5.51 1.12 12.17
N THR A 119 6.04 0.30 11.26
CA THR A 119 6.60 0.71 9.96
C THR A 119 5.72 0.27 8.80
N THR A 120 4.52 -0.25 9.07
CA THR A 120 3.58 -0.62 8.02
C THR A 120 2.74 0.59 7.64
N SER A 121 2.46 0.71 6.34
CA SER A 121 1.58 1.75 5.80
C SER A 121 0.22 1.79 6.52
N ASN A 122 -0.20 0.66 7.12
CA ASN A 122 -1.47 0.47 7.82
C ASN A 122 -1.48 0.91 9.30
N GLY A 123 -0.38 1.38 9.88
CA GLY A 123 -0.33 1.92 11.25
C GLY A 123 -0.63 0.94 12.40
N ALA A 124 -1.15 -0.26 12.14
CA ALA A 124 -1.24 -1.32 13.14
C ALA A 124 0.15 -1.92 13.35
N ALA A 125 0.58 -2.06 14.60
CA ALA A 125 1.74 -2.88 14.93
C ALA A 125 1.49 -4.30 14.40
N GLU A 126 2.11 -4.69 13.28
CA GLU A 126 2.03 -6.03 12.72
C GLU A 126 2.74 -7.02 13.68
N GLY A 127 2.05 -7.37 14.75
CA GLY A 127 2.64 -7.96 15.95
C GLY A 127 1.77 -9.00 16.63
N PHE A 128 0.49 -9.05 16.26
CA PHE A 128 -0.53 -9.88 16.86
C PHE A 128 -1.47 -10.30 15.73
N SER A 129 -1.60 -11.61 15.53
CA SER A 129 -2.66 -12.18 14.68
C SER A 129 -4.03 -11.86 15.29
N MET A 130 -5.13 -11.93 14.52
CA MET A 130 -6.47 -11.87 15.13
C MET A 130 -6.61 -12.97 16.18
N ASP A 131 -6.30 -14.20 15.77
CA ASP A 131 -6.29 -15.35 16.65
C ASP A 131 -4.98 -16.13 16.46
N GLN A 132 -4.39 -16.52 17.58
CA GLN A 132 -3.13 -17.25 17.64
C GLN A 132 -3.29 -18.70 17.22
N ALA A 133 -4.44 -19.29 17.54
CA ALA A 133 -4.79 -20.65 17.16
C ALA A 133 -5.16 -20.74 15.67
N LEU A 134 -5.62 -19.64 15.08
CA LEU A 134 -6.10 -19.58 13.69
C LEU A 134 -5.35 -18.53 12.85
N PRO A 135 -4.05 -18.72 12.57
CA PRO A 135 -3.26 -17.79 11.75
C PRO A 135 -3.82 -17.57 10.35
N GLY A 136 -4.57 -18.54 9.81
CA GLY A 136 -5.22 -18.44 8.50
C GLY A 136 -6.25 -17.30 8.39
N LEU A 137 -6.77 -16.77 9.51
CA LEU A 137 -7.66 -15.60 9.52
C LEU A 137 -6.96 -14.33 9.02
N ASP A 138 -5.64 -14.27 9.11
CA ASP A 138 -4.82 -13.17 8.62
C ASP A 138 -4.37 -13.36 7.17
N TYR A 139 -4.71 -14.48 6.52
CA TYR A 139 -4.39 -14.65 5.10
C TYR A 139 -5.17 -13.65 4.23
N GLY A 140 -4.44 -12.75 3.58
CA GLY A 140 -5.04 -11.70 2.75
C GLY A 140 -4.00 -11.01 1.88
N ASN A 141 -4.37 -9.86 1.32
CA ASN A 141 -3.45 -9.10 0.48
C ASN A 141 -2.24 -8.62 1.30
N SER A 142 -1.03 -8.69 0.77
CA SER A 142 0.15 -8.09 1.43
C SER A 142 -0.02 -6.57 1.55
N ILE A 143 0.55 -5.94 2.58
CA ILE A 143 0.47 -4.47 2.77
C ILE A 143 1.08 -3.67 1.61
N PHE A 144 2.03 -4.28 0.89
CA PHE A 144 2.72 -3.69 -0.26
C PHE A 144 2.12 -4.11 -1.61
N ASP A 145 0.94 -4.74 -1.61
CA ASP A 145 0.38 -5.37 -2.79
C ASP A 145 -0.35 -4.38 -3.74
N VAL A 146 0.39 -3.91 -4.74
CA VAL A 146 -0.10 -3.02 -5.79
C VAL A 146 -0.46 -3.82 -7.04
N ARG A 147 -1.71 -3.71 -7.49
CA ARG A 147 -2.23 -4.54 -8.60
C ARG A 147 -1.78 -4.14 -9.96
N HIS A 148 -1.60 -2.84 -10.14
CA HIS A 148 -1.18 -2.26 -11.39
C HIS A 148 -0.19 -1.16 -11.05
N ARG A 149 1.03 -1.30 -11.55
CA ARG A 149 2.06 -0.29 -11.51
C ARG A 149 2.59 -0.09 -12.91
N PHE A 150 2.60 1.15 -13.36
CA PHE A 150 3.17 1.57 -14.62
C PHE A 150 4.20 2.66 -14.34
N SER A 151 5.40 2.49 -14.89
CA SER A 151 6.43 3.52 -14.86
C SER A 151 7.08 3.62 -16.23
N THR A 152 7.22 4.82 -16.77
CA THR A 152 7.95 5.04 -18.01
C THR A 152 8.85 6.25 -17.92
N SER A 153 10.00 6.17 -18.57
CA SER A 153 10.89 7.29 -18.81
C SER A 153 11.13 7.43 -20.31
N PHE A 154 11.09 8.65 -20.83
CA PHE A 154 11.44 8.94 -22.22
C PHE A 154 12.42 10.09 -22.32
N VAL A 155 13.22 10.06 -23.38
CA VAL A 155 14.09 11.15 -23.81
C VAL A 155 13.79 11.44 -25.27
N TRP A 156 13.52 12.69 -25.58
CA TRP A 156 13.30 13.16 -26.94
C TRP A 156 14.22 14.34 -27.25
N GLN A 157 15.24 14.06 -28.05
CA GLN A 157 16.09 15.05 -28.71
C GLN A 157 15.38 15.54 -29.98
N LEU A 158 15.01 16.82 -29.99
CA LEU A 158 14.26 17.40 -31.10
C LEU A 158 15.13 17.41 -32.36
N PRO A 159 14.66 16.85 -33.48
CA PRO A 159 15.51 16.56 -34.64
C PRO A 159 15.79 17.79 -35.53
N TRP A 160 15.14 18.93 -35.27
CA TRP A 160 15.28 20.13 -36.08
C TRP A 160 16.43 21.03 -35.62
N LEU A 161 17.10 21.66 -36.58
CA LEU A 161 18.10 22.70 -36.35
C LEU A 161 19.28 22.27 -35.45
N ASN A 162 19.63 20.98 -35.46
CA ASN A 162 20.76 20.41 -34.69
C ASN A 162 22.10 21.09 -34.95
N GLY A 163 22.29 21.66 -36.14
CA GLY A 163 23.49 22.42 -36.50
C GLY A 163 23.58 23.80 -35.83
N GLN A 164 22.51 24.28 -35.20
CA GLN A 164 22.41 25.57 -34.50
C GLN A 164 22.98 26.78 -35.28
N ARG A 165 22.85 26.77 -36.61
CA ARG A 165 23.36 27.84 -37.48
C ARG A 165 22.42 29.04 -37.48
N GLY A 166 22.99 30.25 -37.40
CA GLY A 166 22.23 31.51 -37.33
C GLY A 166 21.42 31.67 -36.03
N LEU A 167 20.73 32.81 -35.91
CA LEU A 167 19.93 33.14 -34.72
C LEU A 167 18.81 32.11 -34.49
N ALA A 168 18.08 31.75 -35.56
CA ALA A 168 17.01 30.76 -35.51
C ALA A 168 17.51 29.38 -35.06
N GLY A 169 18.68 28.93 -35.55
CA GLY A 169 19.26 27.65 -35.14
C GLY A 169 19.69 27.63 -33.67
N ARG A 170 20.29 28.72 -33.16
CA ARG A 170 20.67 28.83 -31.74
C ARG A 170 19.45 28.82 -30.81
N VAL A 171 18.35 29.47 -31.21
CA VAL A 171 17.12 29.56 -30.39
C VAL A 171 16.27 28.29 -30.47
N LEU A 172 16.14 27.67 -31.65
CA LEU A 172 15.22 26.55 -31.88
C LEU A 172 15.88 25.16 -31.88
N GLY A 173 17.21 25.06 -32.00
CA GLY A 173 17.93 23.78 -32.02
C GLY A 173 18.50 23.33 -30.68
N GLY A 174 18.79 22.04 -30.50
CA GLY A 174 19.45 21.51 -29.28
C GLY A 174 18.55 21.42 -28.03
N TRP A 175 17.24 21.40 -28.24
CA TRP A 175 16.28 21.07 -27.18
C TRP A 175 16.21 19.56 -26.98
N GLN A 176 16.18 19.15 -25.72
CA GLN A 176 15.94 17.78 -25.29
C GLN A 176 14.83 17.81 -24.23
N LEU A 177 13.79 17.01 -24.45
CA LEU A 177 12.69 16.84 -23.51
C LEU A 177 12.87 15.48 -22.83
N ASN A 178 12.68 15.42 -21.53
CA ASN A 178 12.64 14.17 -20.79
C ASN A 178 11.40 14.14 -19.92
N GLY A 179 10.86 12.95 -19.70
CA GLY A 179 9.74 12.78 -18.80
C GLY A 179 9.77 11.43 -18.12
N ILE A 180 9.29 11.40 -16.88
CA ILE A 180 9.09 10.20 -16.09
C ILE A 180 7.63 10.21 -15.63
N LEU A 181 6.87 9.19 -16.01
CA LEU A 181 5.50 8.99 -15.56
C LEU A 181 5.45 7.78 -14.64
N THR A 182 5.00 7.97 -13.41
CA THR A 182 4.74 6.88 -12.45
C THR A 182 3.27 6.87 -12.09
N ILE A 183 2.61 5.74 -12.34
CA ILE A 183 1.20 5.52 -12.01
C ILE A 183 1.09 4.19 -11.27
N HIS A 184 0.42 4.17 -10.13
CA HIS A 184 0.03 2.92 -9.52
C HIS A 184 -1.27 2.98 -8.74
N GLY A 185 -1.87 1.80 -8.57
CA GLY A 185 -3.00 1.60 -7.66
C GLY A 185 -2.60 1.89 -6.20
N GLY A 186 -3.59 2.16 -5.35
CA GLY A 186 -3.35 2.35 -3.93
C GLY A 186 -2.91 1.06 -3.24
N PHE A 187 -2.09 1.24 -2.21
CA PHE A 187 -1.73 0.18 -1.28
C PHE A 187 -2.95 -0.26 -0.47
N PRO A 188 -3.10 -1.55 -0.19
CA PRO A 188 -4.23 -2.03 0.58
C PRO A 188 -4.08 -1.71 2.07
N TRP A 189 -5.21 -1.60 2.75
CA TRP A 189 -5.25 -1.32 4.19
C TRP A 189 -6.42 -2.03 4.88
N THR A 190 -6.33 -2.13 6.20
CA THR A 190 -7.26 -2.86 7.05
C THR A 190 -7.75 -1.98 8.18
N PRO A 191 -9.05 -1.67 8.26
CA PRO A 191 -9.66 -1.10 9.45
C PRO A 191 -9.41 -1.98 10.67
N TYR A 192 -8.91 -1.40 11.76
CA TYR A 192 -8.80 -2.08 13.04
C TYR A 192 -9.23 -1.16 14.18
N CYS A 193 -9.85 -1.77 15.19
CA CYS A 193 -10.27 -1.05 16.39
C CYS A 193 -9.06 -0.93 17.31
N THR A 194 -8.82 0.27 17.84
CA THR A 194 -7.90 0.42 18.97
C THR A 194 -8.51 1.26 20.07
N ASP A 195 -8.18 0.90 21.30
CA ASP A 195 -8.64 1.60 22.50
C ASP A 195 -7.56 1.53 23.57
N SER A 196 -7.12 2.71 24.01
CA SER A 196 -6.21 2.89 25.14
C SER A 196 -6.95 3.07 26.47
N SER A 197 -8.29 3.12 26.45
CA SER A 197 -9.12 3.21 27.64
C SER A 197 -9.04 1.93 28.48
N SER A 198 -9.32 2.07 29.78
CA SER A 198 -9.37 0.97 30.73
C SER A 198 -10.56 0.01 30.50
N GLU A 199 -11.50 0.39 29.64
CA GLU A 199 -12.72 -0.37 29.32
C GLU A 199 -12.52 -1.36 28.16
N LYS A 200 -11.41 -1.28 27.42
CA LYS A 200 -11.05 -2.20 26.32
C LYS A 200 -12.20 -2.47 25.36
N LYS A 201 -12.87 -1.40 24.89
CA LYS A 201 -14.04 -1.52 24.01
C LYS A 201 -13.73 -2.02 22.59
N CYS A 202 -12.44 -2.07 22.24
CA CYS A 202 -11.89 -2.55 20.97
C CYS A 202 -11.21 -3.94 21.10
N ASP A 203 -11.68 -4.76 22.04
CA ASP A 203 -11.25 -6.15 22.27
C ASP A 203 -12.50 -7.05 22.15
N PHE A 204 -12.93 -7.26 20.91
CA PHE A 204 -14.07 -8.05 20.48
C PHE A 204 -13.86 -9.54 20.72
N ASN A 205 -12.64 -10.04 20.54
CA ASN A 205 -12.31 -11.46 20.73
C ASN A 205 -11.87 -11.79 22.18
N ARG A 206 -11.71 -10.77 23.03
CA ARG A 206 -11.29 -10.88 24.45
C ARG A 206 -9.91 -11.49 24.62
N ASP A 207 -9.01 -11.28 23.66
CA ASP A 207 -7.63 -11.74 23.72
C ASP A 207 -6.72 -10.79 24.54
N ALA A 208 -7.28 -9.67 25.03
CA ALA A 208 -6.62 -8.58 25.75
C ALA A 208 -5.69 -7.70 24.89
N VAL A 209 -5.81 -7.77 23.56
CA VAL A 209 -5.12 -6.94 22.57
C VAL A 209 -6.16 -6.05 21.86
N SER A 210 -5.82 -4.78 21.66
CA SER A 210 -6.72 -3.81 21.02
C SER A 210 -6.34 -3.59 19.55
N ASN A 211 -6.51 -4.63 18.71
CA ASN A 211 -6.18 -4.61 17.29
C ASN A 211 -7.25 -5.27 16.40
N ASP A 212 -8.47 -5.43 16.89
CA ASP A 212 -9.46 -6.30 16.26
C ASP A 212 -10.06 -5.73 14.99
N ARG A 213 -10.31 -6.62 14.04
CA ARG A 213 -10.99 -6.31 12.79
C ARG A 213 -12.50 -6.33 13.05
N PRO A 214 -13.26 -5.39 12.48
CA PRO A 214 -14.72 -5.44 12.54
C PRO A 214 -15.25 -6.60 11.69
N ASN A 215 -16.53 -6.93 11.85
CA ASN A 215 -17.21 -7.73 10.84
C ASN A 215 -17.33 -6.92 9.54
N GLN A 216 -17.21 -7.60 8.40
CA GLN A 216 -17.60 -7.07 7.11
C GLN A 216 -19.06 -6.61 7.21
N PRO A 217 -19.39 -5.38 6.79
CA PRO A 217 -20.75 -4.87 6.90
C PRO A 217 -21.71 -5.73 6.08
N PHE A 218 -22.86 -6.08 6.67
CA PHE A 218 -23.97 -6.70 5.95
C PHE A 218 -24.67 -5.63 5.11
N LEU A 219 -24.04 -5.25 3.99
CA LEU A 219 -24.71 -4.45 2.97
C LEU A 219 -25.43 -5.46 2.07
N GLY A 220 -26.74 -5.60 2.27
CA GLY A 220 -27.61 -6.27 1.31
C GLY A 220 -27.30 -5.75 -0.10
N ASN A 221 -27.43 -6.65 -1.07
CA ASN A 221 -27.30 -6.52 -2.54
C ASN A 221 -27.77 -5.23 -3.26
N SER A 222 -28.12 -4.14 -2.57
CA SER A 222 -28.55 -2.84 -3.13
C SER A 222 -27.44 -1.81 -3.32
N PHE A 223 -26.19 -2.07 -2.90
CA PHE A 223 -25.04 -1.21 -3.26
C PHE A 223 -24.04 -2.04 -4.04
N VAL A 224 -23.94 -1.76 -5.35
CA VAL A 224 -23.06 -2.43 -6.31
C VAL A 224 -21.69 -2.66 -5.69
N ASN A 225 -21.41 -3.93 -5.37
CA ASN A 225 -20.22 -4.45 -4.70
C ASN A 225 -18.99 -4.31 -5.62
N ASN A 226 -18.58 -3.08 -5.89
CA ASN A 226 -17.40 -2.80 -6.67
C ASN A 226 -16.60 -1.75 -5.91
N ASN A 227 -15.29 -1.98 -5.79
CA ASN A 227 -14.32 -0.93 -5.44
C ASN A 227 -14.62 0.38 -6.20
N ALA A 228 -15.19 0.32 -7.40
CA ALA A 228 -15.68 1.48 -8.15
C ALA A 228 -16.75 2.32 -7.43
N ALA A 229 -17.66 1.76 -6.62
CA ALA A 229 -18.64 2.54 -5.86
C ALA A 229 -18.01 3.24 -4.64
N PHE A 230 -17.00 2.63 -4.01
CA PHE A 230 -16.15 3.27 -3.01
C PHE A 230 -15.30 4.42 -3.62
N GLU A 231 -14.83 4.22 -4.85
CA GLU A 231 -13.90 5.11 -5.56
C GLU A 231 -14.56 6.20 -6.42
N ALA A 232 -15.82 6.05 -6.86
CA ALA A 232 -16.46 6.96 -7.83
C ALA A 232 -17.12 8.19 -7.19
N ASP A 233 -17.46 8.15 -5.89
CA ASP A 233 -18.26 9.19 -5.24
C ASP A 233 -17.47 10.20 -4.39
N HIS A 234 -16.13 10.15 -4.37
CA HIS A 234 -15.34 10.84 -3.34
C HIS A 234 -14.15 11.65 -3.89
N PRO A 235 -14.34 12.91 -4.32
CA PRO A 235 -13.23 13.86 -4.48
C PRO A 235 -12.61 14.29 -3.13
N GLY A 236 -13.22 13.90 -2.00
CA GLY A 236 -12.66 13.90 -0.65
C GLY A 236 -13.15 12.66 0.09
N PHE A 237 -12.23 11.82 0.57
CA PHE A 237 -12.51 10.52 1.18
C PHE A 237 -13.22 10.66 2.54
N ASN A 238 -14.53 10.88 2.54
CA ASN A 238 -15.39 10.63 3.71
C ASN A 238 -16.06 9.26 3.50
N LEU A 239 -15.87 8.32 4.44
CA LEU A 239 -16.58 7.04 4.38
C LEU A 239 -18.10 7.29 4.44
N LEU A 240 -18.85 6.60 3.58
CA LEU A 240 -20.30 6.48 3.71
C LEU A 240 -20.59 5.94 5.13
N PRO A 241 -21.43 6.62 5.94
CA PRO A 241 -21.89 6.14 7.24
C PRO A 241 -22.52 4.72 7.22
N GLY A 242 -22.78 4.16 6.04
CA GLY A 242 -23.32 2.82 5.83
C GLY A 242 -22.29 1.67 5.76
N TYR A 243 -21.01 1.92 5.42
CA TYR A 243 -19.99 0.85 5.37
C TYR A 243 -19.62 0.32 6.76
N PHE A 244 -19.86 1.11 7.79
CA PHE A 244 -19.86 0.67 9.17
C PHE A 244 -21.20 1.07 9.76
N SER A 245 -22.26 0.42 9.30
CA SER A 245 -23.58 0.66 9.86
C SER A 245 -23.53 0.28 11.34
N CYS A 246 -23.54 1.29 12.19
CA CYS A 246 -23.94 1.16 13.59
C CYS A 246 -25.46 0.87 13.68
N GLY A 247 -26.14 0.45 12.61
CA GLY A 247 -27.51 -0.07 12.64
C GLY A 247 -27.55 -1.55 13.04
N ALA A 248 -26.50 -2.31 12.73
CA ALA A 248 -26.25 -3.62 13.35
C ALA A 248 -25.55 -3.50 14.71
N VAL A 249 -25.08 -2.30 15.06
CA VAL A 249 -24.35 -1.94 16.28
C VAL A 249 -24.94 -0.63 16.83
N GLY A 250 -26.23 -0.65 17.20
CA GLY A 250 -27.07 0.52 17.48
C GLY A 250 -26.39 1.74 18.12
N ALA A 251 -25.88 2.69 17.33
CA ALA A 251 -25.32 3.94 17.85
C ALA A 251 -25.49 5.12 16.89
N SER A 252 -26.37 6.05 17.26
CA SER A 252 -26.42 7.41 16.73
C SER A 252 -25.36 8.25 17.43
N THR A 253 -24.42 8.84 16.67
CA THR A 253 -23.21 9.55 17.11
C THR A 253 -22.14 8.60 17.68
N ILE A 254 -20.88 8.76 17.25
CA ILE A 254 -19.73 7.94 17.66
C ILE A 254 -19.46 8.16 19.16
N ARG A 255 -20.27 7.49 19.98
CA ARG A 255 -20.20 7.28 21.42
C ARG A 255 -20.90 5.94 21.65
N GLY A 256 -20.12 4.89 21.88
CA GLY A 256 -20.65 3.60 22.31
C GLY A 256 -20.87 2.56 21.22
N CYS A 257 -19.87 2.31 20.37
CA CYS A 257 -19.74 0.99 19.75
C CYS A 257 -19.28 0.00 20.83
N THR A 258 -20.18 -0.40 21.71
CA THR A 258 -20.00 -1.58 22.56
C THR A 258 -20.61 -2.77 21.83
N PRO A 259 -19.88 -3.88 21.61
CA PRO A 259 -20.48 -5.12 21.15
C PRO A 259 -21.65 -5.47 22.07
N THR A 260 -22.87 -5.50 21.52
CA THR A 260 -24.07 -5.97 22.23
C THR A 260 -24.15 -7.50 22.26
N THR A 261 -23.20 -8.20 21.65
CA THR A 261 -23.05 -9.64 21.78
C THR A 261 -22.28 -9.95 23.06
N THR A 262 -22.92 -10.70 23.96
CA THR A 262 -22.28 -11.24 25.18
C THR A 262 -21.17 -12.23 24.86
N THR A 263 -21.13 -12.73 23.61
CA THR A 263 -20.14 -13.68 23.07
C THR A 263 -18.98 -12.96 22.37
N PRO A 264 -17.72 -13.29 22.71
CA PRO A 264 -16.54 -12.84 21.96
C PRO A 264 -16.59 -13.28 20.48
N PHE A 265 -15.94 -12.53 19.58
CA PHE A 265 -15.81 -12.88 18.15
C PHE A 265 -14.55 -12.28 17.52
N GLU A 266 -13.91 -12.99 16.57
CA GLU A 266 -12.67 -12.54 15.88
C GLU A 266 -12.85 -11.43 14.83
N GLY A 267 -14.08 -11.22 14.37
CA GLY A 267 -14.35 -10.42 13.17
C GLY A 267 -14.15 -11.24 11.88
N ASN A 268 -14.96 -10.97 10.87
CA ASN A 268 -14.88 -11.68 9.57
C ASN A 268 -14.40 -10.79 8.41
N LEU A 269 -14.01 -9.53 8.65
CA LEU A 269 -13.41 -8.70 7.61
C LEU A 269 -12.04 -9.27 7.22
N GLY A 270 -11.86 -9.56 5.94
CA GLY A 270 -10.56 -10.02 5.42
C GLY A 270 -9.45 -8.97 5.62
N ARG A 271 -8.22 -9.45 5.80
CA ARG A 271 -7.03 -8.59 5.87
C ARG A 271 -6.81 -7.87 4.54
N ASN A 272 -6.53 -6.58 4.62
CA ASN A 272 -6.10 -5.71 3.53
C ASN A 272 -7.11 -5.67 2.37
N THR A 273 -8.39 -5.60 2.75
CA THR A 273 -9.54 -5.57 1.84
C THR A 273 -9.79 -4.20 1.23
N PHE A 274 -9.49 -3.11 1.93
CA PHE A 274 -9.64 -1.75 1.41
C PHE A 274 -8.40 -1.29 0.67
N ARG A 275 -8.55 -0.30 -0.22
CA ARG A 275 -7.43 0.32 -0.94
C ARG A 275 -7.32 1.79 -0.63
N GLY A 276 -6.09 2.26 -0.51
CA GLY A 276 -5.79 3.67 -0.35
C GLY A 276 -5.83 4.44 -1.67
N PRO A 277 -5.51 5.75 -1.63
CA PRO A 277 -5.45 6.60 -2.79
C PRO A 277 -4.47 6.09 -3.87
N LYS A 278 -4.82 6.32 -5.12
CA LYS A 278 -3.96 6.02 -6.28
C LYS A 278 -2.88 7.10 -6.42
N PHE A 279 -1.66 6.68 -6.74
CA PHE A 279 -0.54 7.57 -7.01
C PHE A 279 -0.38 7.79 -8.51
N ARG A 280 -0.22 9.06 -8.92
CA ARG A 280 0.07 9.44 -10.30
C ARG A 280 0.95 10.67 -10.30
N GLU A 281 2.11 10.58 -10.92
CA GLU A 281 3.07 11.66 -10.98
C GLU A 281 3.73 11.69 -12.35
N PHE A 282 3.86 12.90 -12.89
CA PHE A 282 4.62 13.14 -14.10
C PHE A 282 5.69 14.18 -13.79
N ASP A 283 6.94 13.73 -13.86
CA ASP A 283 8.11 14.59 -13.76
C ASP A 283 8.57 14.90 -15.17
N PHE A 284 8.90 16.15 -15.41
CA PHE A 284 9.26 16.63 -16.73
C PHE A 284 10.51 17.49 -16.64
N SER A 285 11.42 17.31 -17.59
CA SER A 285 12.58 18.18 -17.72
C SER A 285 12.79 18.59 -19.16
N MET A 286 13.28 19.80 -19.32
CA MET A 286 13.59 20.41 -20.60
C MET A 286 15.01 20.95 -20.54
N PHE A 287 15.87 20.40 -21.38
CA PHE A 287 17.25 20.82 -21.51
C PHE A 287 17.45 21.55 -22.82
N LYS A 288 18.20 22.65 -22.76
CA LYS A 288 18.58 23.45 -23.91
C LYS A 288 20.09 23.54 -23.96
N ASN A 289 20.68 22.90 -24.97
CA ASN A 289 22.09 23.03 -25.27
C ASN A 289 22.32 24.21 -26.20
N ILE A 290 23.23 25.10 -25.84
CA ILE A 290 23.59 26.31 -26.59
C ILE A 290 25.09 26.24 -26.87
N ARG A 291 25.47 26.08 -28.14
CA ARG A 291 26.87 26.21 -28.55
C ARG A 291 27.21 27.69 -28.75
N VAL A 292 28.23 28.17 -28.02
CA VAL A 292 28.70 29.56 -28.11
C VAL A 292 29.95 29.63 -29.00
N THR A 293 30.95 28.80 -28.69
CA THR A 293 32.15 28.59 -29.50
C THR A 293 32.35 27.09 -29.77
N GLU A 294 33.50 26.70 -30.32
CA GLU A 294 33.85 25.29 -30.55
C GLU A 294 34.11 24.56 -29.24
N ASP A 295 34.72 25.23 -28.26
CA ASP A 295 35.07 24.66 -26.96
C ASP A 295 34.05 24.99 -25.86
N VAL A 296 33.31 26.10 -25.99
CA VAL A 296 32.38 26.57 -24.95
C VAL A 296 30.92 26.30 -25.32
N SER A 297 30.24 25.55 -24.46
CA SER A 297 28.78 25.35 -24.54
C SER A 297 28.08 25.52 -23.20
N PHE A 298 26.85 26.01 -23.24
CA PHE A 298 25.99 26.12 -22.08
C PHE A 298 24.82 25.15 -22.19
N GLN A 299 24.40 24.59 -21.06
CA GLN A 299 23.18 23.83 -20.94
C GLN A 299 22.29 24.46 -19.88
N PHE A 300 21.15 24.98 -20.33
CA PHE A 300 20.07 25.37 -19.43
C PHE A 300 19.17 24.16 -19.18
N ARG A 301 18.81 23.94 -17.92
CA ARG A 301 17.88 22.90 -17.49
C ARG A 301 16.72 23.53 -16.75
N ALA A 302 15.51 23.15 -17.14
CA ALA A 302 14.31 23.37 -16.36
C ALA A 302 13.74 22.01 -16.00
N GLU A 303 13.55 21.73 -14.72
CA GLU A 303 13.04 20.46 -14.21
C GLU A 303 11.83 20.74 -13.32
N ALA A 304 10.75 20.00 -13.54
CA ALA A 304 9.50 20.12 -12.80
C ALA A 304 9.08 18.74 -12.31
N PHE A 305 9.11 18.54 -10.99
CA PHE A 305 8.55 17.37 -10.34
C PHE A 305 7.06 17.57 -10.14
N ASN A 306 6.25 16.54 -10.41
CA ASN A 306 4.79 16.63 -10.38
C ASN A 306 4.29 17.86 -11.19
N ILE A 307 4.63 17.95 -12.48
CA ILE A 307 4.38 19.14 -13.31
C ILE A 307 2.90 19.54 -13.38
N PHE A 308 1.99 18.56 -13.27
CA PHE A 308 0.55 18.78 -13.23
C PHE A 308 0.01 19.19 -11.85
N ASN A 309 0.88 19.26 -10.84
CA ASN A 309 0.54 19.60 -9.46
C ASN A 309 -0.61 18.76 -8.91
N ARG A 310 -0.61 17.45 -9.20
CA ARG A 310 -1.62 16.53 -8.71
C ARG A 310 -1.37 16.25 -7.23
N THR A 311 -2.40 16.38 -6.40
CA THR A 311 -2.32 15.93 -5.01
C THR A 311 -2.29 14.40 -4.96
N ASN A 312 -1.14 13.85 -4.58
CA ASN A 312 -0.98 12.44 -4.25
C ASN A 312 -1.11 12.30 -2.73
N LEU A 313 -2.11 11.55 -2.26
CA LEU A 313 -2.40 11.38 -0.84
C LEU A 313 -1.70 10.14 -0.28
N GLU A 314 -1.30 10.18 0.99
CA GLU A 314 -0.84 9.00 1.71
C GLU A 314 -2.03 8.11 2.12
N GLN A 315 -1.76 6.94 2.70
CA GLN A 315 -2.80 6.04 3.16
C GLN A 315 -3.71 6.71 4.21
N PRO A 316 -5.01 6.37 4.20
CA PRO A 316 -5.94 6.88 5.20
C PRO A 316 -5.69 6.26 6.57
N SER A 317 -6.15 6.92 7.63
CA SER A 317 -6.12 6.33 8.97
C SER A 317 -6.96 5.06 9.00
N ALA A 318 -6.29 3.94 9.28
CA ALA A 318 -6.91 2.63 9.42
C ALA A 318 -7.57 2.40 10.79
N THR A 319 -7.32 3.30 11.75
CA THR A 319 -7.72 3.12 13.14
C THR A 319 -9.10 3.70 13.40
N PHE A 320 -10.00 2.89 13.96
CA PHE A 320 -11.27 3.34 14.53
C PHE A 320 -11.36 2.96 16.03
N GLY A 321 -12.35 3.49 16.75
CA GLY A 321 -12.48 3.30 18.20
C GLY A 321 -12.89 4.58 18.94
N VAL A 322 -12.76 4.57 20.27
CA VAL A 322 -13.15 5.70 21.11
C VAL A 322 -12.26 6.92 20.78
N ASN A 323 -12.88 8.06 20.45
CA ASN A 323 -12.23 9.34 20.12
C ASN A 323 -11.38 9.38 18.82
N THR A 324 -11.65 8.51 17.85
CA THR A 324 -10.91 8.48 16.56
C THR A 324 -11.63 9.28 15.46
N ALA A 325 -11.42 10.59 15.41
CA ALA A 325 -12.07 11.47 14.41
C ALA A 325 -11.49 11.36 12.98
N GLN A 326 -10.37 10.66 12.82
CA GLN A 326 -9.59 10.64 11.57
C GLN A 326 -9.76 9.37 10.75
N PHE A 327 -10.56 8.40 11.23
CA PHE A 327 -10.74 7.11 10.55
C PHE A 327 -11.19 7.29 9.09
N GLY A 328 -10.49 6.62 8.17
CA GLY A 328 -10.76 6.69 6.72
C GLY A 328 -10.25 7.95 6.03
N LEU A 329 -9.71 8.94 6.76
CA LEU A 329 -9.18 10.18 6.20
C LEU A 329 -7.67 10.06 5.93
N SER A 330 -7.23 10.51 4.75
CA SER A 330 -5.81 10.79 4.49
C SER A 330 -5.47 12.18 5.04
N THR A 331 -4.58 12.24 6.03
CA THR A 331 -4.15 13.50 6.67
C THR A 331 -2.83 14.04 6.10
N LEU A 332 -2.13 13.24 5.30
CA LEU A 332 -0.85 13.56 4.69
C LEU A 332 -0.91 13.41 3.16
N SER A 333 -0.04 14.14 2.48
CA SER A 333 0.12 14.12 1.04
C SER A 333 1.59 14.18 0.65
N TYR A 334 1.92 13.56 -0.48
CA TYR A 334 3.22 13.69 -1.14
C TYR A 334 3.48 15.14 -1.60
N PRO A 335 4.74 15.50 -1.89
CA PRO A 335 5.10 16.85 -2.29
C PRO A 335 4.26 17.41 -3.45
N ALA A 336 3.91 18.70 -3.32
CA ALA A 336 3.35 19.47 -4.42
C ALA A 336 4.40 19.70 -5.51
N ARG A 337 4.01 20.33 -6.61
CA ARG A 337 4.91 20.66 -7.72
C ARG A 337 6.15 21.42 -7.25
N GLN A 338 7.31 20.95 -7.67
CA GLN A 338 8.60 21.62 -7.45
C GLN A 338 9.25 21.91 -8.78
N ILE A 339 9.73 23.14 -8.98
CA ILE A 339 10.39 23.56 -10.22
C ILE A 339 11.78 24.05 -9.86
N GLN A 340 12.78 23.56 -10.60
CA GLN A 340 14.16 23.99 -10.45
C GLN A 340 14.79 24.33 -11.80
N PHE A 341 15.73 25.26 -11.75
CA PHE A 341 16.49 25.72 -12.90
C PHE A 341 17.97 25.55 -12.62
N ALA A 342 18.71 25.10 -13.63
CA ALA A 342 20.16 25.01 -13.55
C ALA A 342 20.79 25.52 -14.85
N LEU A 343 21.94 26.17 -14.72
CA LEU A 343 22.80 26.52 -15.84
C LEU A 343 24.14 25.83 -15.63
N LYS A 344 24.54 25.02 -16.62
CA LYS A 344 25.84 24.36 -16.64
C LYS A 344 26.65 24.88 -17.82
N MET A 345 27.93 25.14 -17.60
CA MET A 345 28.91 25.47 -18.63
C MET A 345 29.82 24.27 -18.86
N PHE A 346 30.13 23.99 -20.12
CA PHE A 346 31.14 23.04 -20.57
C PHE A 346 32.20 23.83 -21.33
N PHE A 347 33.47 23.55 -21.04
CA PHE A 347 34.64 24.21 -21.58
C PHE A 347 35.77 23.19 -21.80
#